data_AF-X0TVR6-F1
#
_entry.id   AF-X0TVR6-F1
#
_cell.length_a   1.000
_cell.length_b   1.000
_cell.length_c   1.000
_cell.angle_alpha   90.00
_cell.angle_beta   90.00
_cell.angle_gamma   90.00
#
_symmetry.space_group_name_H-M   'P 1'
#
loop_
_entity.id
_entity.type
_entity.pdbx_description
1 polymer ?
#
loop_
_entity_poly.entity_id
_entity_poly.type
_entity_poly.pdbx_seq_one_letter_code
_entity_poly.pdbx_strand_id
1 'polypeptide(L)'
;TMKEVKQETQDVIQALKGYSVEQRDEATKKTKTALDNLDTRIDELETRIDKSWDKMSETTRRESRESLKELRKQRVKLAEWYGSLKSSSVDAWEHVKKGFSESFKAIHNAWGKAVEEFDSNE
;
A
#
# COMPACT_ATOMS: atom_id res chain seq x y z
N THR A 1 1.54 -13.22 -3.26
CA THR A 1 2.93 -13.42 -2.77
C THR A 1 3.68 -12.09 -2.67
N MET A 2 4.80 -12.04 -1.95
CA MET A 2 5.65 -10.83 -1.85
C MET A 2 6.12 -10.32 -3.22
N LYS A 3 6.45 -11.25 -4.11
CA LYS A 3 6.92 -10.97 -5.47
C LYS A 3 5.82 -10.29 -6.32
N GLU A 4 4.59 -10.74 -6.22
CA GLU A 4 3.46 -10.16 -6.96
C GLU A 4 3.13 -8.74 -6.48
N VAL A 5 3.09 -8.51 -5.16
CA VAL A 5 2.89 -7.17 -4.57
C VAL A 5 3.99 -6.21 -5.02
N LYS A 6 5.24 -6.68 -5.05
CA LYS A 6 6.38 -5.90 -5.54
C LYS A 6 6.25 -5.52 -7.02
N GLN A 7 5.89 -6.48 -7.87
CA GLN A 7 5.72 -6.25 -9.30
C GLN A 7 4.58 -5.25 -9.55
N GLU A 8 3.41 -5.47 -8.94
CA GLU A 8 2.26 -4.57 -9.05
C GLU A 8 2.60 -3.14 -8.60
N THR A 9 3.36 -3.01 -7.50
CA THR A 9 3.85 -1.71 -7.02
C THR A 9 4.74 -1.02 -8.07
N GLN A 10 5.67 -1.76 -8.67
CA GLN A 10 6.56 -1.22 -9.70
C GLN A 10 5.79 -0.82 -10.96
N ASP A 11 4.83 -1.64 -11.39
CA ASP A 11 4.02 -1.39 -12.59
C ASP A 11 3.18 -0.12 -12.44
N VAL A 12 2.51 0.05 -11.30
CA VAL A 12 1.73 1.27 -11.01
C VAL A 12 2.63 2.50 -11.00
N ILE A 13 3.80 2.43 -10.37
CA ILE A 13 4.72 3.56 -10.29
C ILE A 13 5.28 3.92 -11.67
N GLN A 14 5.62 2.92 -12.49
CA GLN A 14 6.13 3.17 -13.84
C GLN A 14 5.04 3.72 -14.76
N ALA A 15 3.83 3.17 -14.69
CA ALA A 15 2.68 3.68 -15.43
C ALA A 15 2.38 5.14 -15.03
N LEU A 16 2.39 5.43 -13.72
CA LEU A 16 2.08 6.77 -13.22
C LEU A 16 3.06 7.83 -13.73
N LYS A 17 4.35 7.53 -13.80
CA LYS A 17 5.36 8.47 -14.34
C LYS A 17 5.05 8.92 -15.76
N GLY A 18 4.52 8.03 -16.60
CA GLY A 18 4.24 8.30 -18.01
C GLY A 18 3.00 9.16 -18.25
N TYR A 19 2.12 9.30 -17.26
CA TYR A 19 0.89 10.08 -17.42
C TYR A 19 1.14 11.59 -17.35
N SER A 20 0.62 12.30 -18.35
CA SER A 20 0.49 13.76 -18.31
C SER A 20 -0.73 14.18 -17.49
N VAL A 21 -0.87 15.48 -17.20
CA VAL A 21 -2.02 15.99 -16.45
C VAL A 21 -3.33 15.84 -17.23
N GLU A 22 -3.28 15.91 -18.57
CA GLU A 22 -4.42 15.66 -19.46
C GLU A 22 -4.96 14.23 -19.30
N GLN A 23 -4.10 13.30 -18.86
CA GLN A 23 -4.44 11.90 -18.62
C GLN A 23 -4.73 11.60 -17.14
N ARG A 24 -4.84 12.62 -16.27
CA ARG A 24 -5.05 12.45 -14.82
C ARG A 24 -6.23 11.54 -14.48
N ASP A 25 -7.33 11.68 -15.20
CA ASP A 25 -8.54 10.89 -14.94
C ASP A 25 -8.33 9.41 -15.28
N GLU A 26 -7.56 9.11 -16.33
CA GLU A 26 -7.15 7.74 -16.68
C GLU A 26 -6.18 7.19 -15.62
N ALA A 27 -5.17 7.96 -15.25
CA ALA A 27 -4.20 7.61 -14.22
C ALA A 27 -4.92 7.26 -12.91
N THR A 28 -5.84 8.12 -12.47
CA THR A 28 -6.66 7.94 -11.27
C THR A 28 -7.47 6.65 -11.30
N LYS A 29 -8.09 6.32 -12.45
CA LYS A 29 -8.88 5.08 -12.60
C LYS A 29 -8.00 3.84 -12.49
N LYS A 30 -6.85 3.80 -13.18
CA LYS A 30 -5.92 2.66 -13.07
C LYS A 30 -5.34 2.51 -11.68
N THR A 31 -4.97 3.64 -11.06
CA THR A 31 -4.49 3.64 -9.67
C THR A 31 -5.56 3.14 -8.70
N LYS A 32 -6.85 3.44 -8.91
CA LYS A 32 -7.93 2.93 -8.06
C LYS A 32 -7.96 1.40 -8.00
N THR A 33 -7.83 0.74 -9.15
CA THR A 33 -7.82 -0.73 -9.21
C THR A 33 -6.66 -1.31 -8.39
N ALA A 34 -5.46 -0.73 -8.49
CA ALA A 34 -4.32 -1.18 -7.69
C ALA A 34 -4.52 -0.94 -6.18
N LEU A 35 -5.20 0.14 -5.80
CA LEU A 35 -5.56 0.39 -4.41
C LEU A 35 -6.57 -0.63 -3.87
N ASP A 36 -7.54 -1.04 -4.68
CA ASP A 36 -8.54 -2.04 -4.29
C ASP A 36 -7.92 -3.43 -4.09
N ASN A 37 -6.98 -3.79 -4.96
CA ASN A 37 -6.19 -5.02 -4.80
C ASN A 37 -5.33 -4.98 -3.53
N LEU A 38 -4.70 -3.83 -3.24
CA LEU A 38 -3.91 -3.65 -2.03
C LEU A 38 -4.78 -3.77 -0.78
N ASP A 39 -5.95 -3.12 -0.76
CA ASP A 39 -6.89 -3.17 0.37
C ASP A 39 -7.35 -4.61 0.64
N THR A 40 -7.70 -5.35 -0.42
CA THR A 40 -8.06 -6.78 -0.31
C THR A 40 -6.93 -7.59 0.32
N ARG A 41 -5.67 -7.37 -0.07
CA ARG A 41 -4.51 -8.10 0.48
C ARG A 41 -4.20 -7.72 1.94
N ILE A 42 -4.51 -6.48 2.34
CA ILE A 42 -4.39 -6.05 3.74
C ILE A 42 -5.44 -6.78 4.58
N ASP A 43 -6.69 -6.82 4.13
CA ASP A 43 -7.78 -7.52 4.82
C ASP A 43 -7.50 -9.02 4.97
N GLU A 44 -6.96 -9.66 3.93
CA GLU A 44 -6.52 -11.06 3.96
C GLU A 44 -5.42 -11.30 5.00
N LEU A 45 -4.43 -10.39 5.10
CA LEU A 45 -3.36 -10.48 6.08
C LEU A 45 -3.89 -10.32 7.50
N GLU A 46 -4.75 -9.32 7.74
CA GLU A 46 -5.38 -9.10 9.04
C GLU A 46 -6.19 -10.34 9.46
N THR A 47 -6.97 -10.90 8.53
CA THR A 47 -7.75 -12.13 8.77
C THR A 47 -6.86 -13.33 9.10
N ARG A 48 -5.70 -13.49 8.44
CA ARG A 48 -4.74 -14.56 8.74
C ARG A 48 -4.17 -14.42 10.14
N ILE A 49 -3.75 -13.21 10.51
CA ILE A 49 -3.22 -12.90 11.84
C ILE A 49 -4.27 -13.20 12.92
N ASP A 50 -5.52 -12.78 12.72
CA ASP A 50 -6.61 -13.02 13.67
C ASP A 50 -6.89 -14.53 13.86
N LYS A 51 -6.84 -15.31 12.78
CA LYS A 51 -7.05 -16.78 12.84
C LYS A 51 -5.94 -17.52 13.58
N SER A 52 -4.70 -17.03 13.50
CA SER A 52 -3.54 -17.61 14.18
C SER A 52 -3.32 -16.99 15.57
N TRP A 53 -4.10 -15.98 15.95
CA TRP A 53 -3.87 -15.15 17.15
C TRP A 53 -3.68 -15.98 18.43
N ASP A 54 -4.56 -16.95 18.68
CA ASP A 54 -4.53 -17.77 19.89
C ASP A 54 -3.30 -18.69 19.99
N LYS A 55 -2.66 -18.98 18.85
CA LYS A 55 -1.48 -19.85 18.76
C LYS A 55 -0.17 -19.07 18.82
N MET A 56 -0.22 -17.76 18.62
CA MET A 56 0.95 -16.89 18.64
C MET A 56 1.54 -16.71 20.04
N SER A 57 2.87 -16.58 20.11
CA SER A 57 3.55 -16.10 21.31
C SER A 57 3.18 -14.64 21.63
N GLU A 58 3.40 -14.21 22.87
CA GLU A 58 3.18 -12.82 23.27
C GLU A 58 4.04 -11.84 22.45
N THR A 59 5.29 -12.21 22.15
CA THR A 59 6.20 -11.44 21.30
C THR A 59 5.64 -11.28 19.89
N THR A 60 5.20 -12.39 19.27
CA THR A 60 4.61 -12.40 17.92
C THR A 60 3.35 -11.54 17.84
N ARG A 61 2.49 -11.60 18.86
CA ARG A 61 1.29 -10.78 18.96
C ARG A 61 1.62 -9.29 19.05
N ARG A 62 2.64 -8.92 19.82
CA ARG A 62 3.09 -7.53 19.97
C ARG A 62 3.63 -7.00 18.63
N GLU A 63 4.51 -7.75 17.98
CA GLU A 63 5.12 -7.37 16.70
C GLU A 63 4.05 -7.25 15.59
N SER A 64 3.17 -8.25 15.47
CA SER A 64 2.04 -8.21 14.53
C SER A 64 1.16 -6.98 14.73
N ARG A 65 0.85 -6.59 15.98
CA ARG A 65 0.09 -5.37 16.28
C ARG A 65 0.83 -4.10 15.87
N GLU A 66 2.12 -4.01 16.14
CA GLU A 66 2.96 -2.86 15.78
C GLU A 66 3.02 -2.70 14.25
N SER A 67 3.23 -3.79 13.52
CA SER A 67 3.26 -3.77 12.05
C SER A 67 1.92 -3.47 11.42
N LEU A 68 0.81 -4.05 11.90
CA LEU A 68 -0.54 -3.72 11.43
C LEU A 68 -0.88 -2.24 11.68
N LYS A 69 -0.45 -1.68 12.81
CA LYS A 69 -0.63 -0.25 13.10
C LYS A 69 0.12 0.63 12.10
N GLU A 70 1.36 0.29 11.77
CA GLU A 70 2.13 1.05 10.77
C GLU A 70 1.54 0.87 9.36
N LEU A 71 1.09 -0.33 9.00
CA LEU A 71 0.44 -0.62 7.72
C LEU A 71 -0.81 0.25 7.53
N ARG A 72 -1.69 0.31 8.53
CA ARG A 72 -2.90 1.15 8.53
C ARG A 72 -2.57 2.64 8.40
N LYS A 73 -1.52 3.10 9.10
CA LYS A 73 -1.04 4.50 8.99
C LYS A 73 -0.55 4.82 7.58
N GLN A 74 0.21 3.92 6.95
CA GLN A 74 0.66 4.11 5.57
C GLN A 74 -0.51 4.07 4.58
N ARG A 75 -1.56 3.30 4.88
CA ARG A 75 -2.76 3.26 4.04
C ARG A 75 -3.53 4.57 4.03
N VAL A 76 -3.65 5.21 5.19
CA VAL A 76 -4.24 6.55 5.32
C VAL A 76 -3.46 7.57 4.49
N LYS A 77 -2.13 7.62 4.64
CA LYS A 77 -1.27 8.52 3.85
C LYS A 77 -1.42 8.29 2.33
N LEU A 78 -1.51 7.02 1.92
CA LEU A 78 -1.73 6.69 0.53
C LEU A 78 -3.10 7.15 0.03
N ALA A 79 -4.14 7.09 0.87
CA ALA A 79 -5.45 7.62 0.56
C ALA A 79 -5.42 9.15 0.37
N GLU A 80 -4.67 9.87 1.22
CA GLU A 80 -4.46 11.32 1.08
C GLU A 80 -3.79 11.65 -0.24
N TRP A 81 -2.70 10.97 -0.60
CA TRP A 81 -2.02 11.17 -1.87
C TRP A 81 -2.89 10.79 -3.08
N TYR A 82 -3.72 9.76 -2.96
CA TYR A 82 -4.70 9.42 -4.00
C TYR A 82 -5.77 10.50 -4.16
N GLY A 83 -6.23 11.11 -3.06
CA GLY A 83 -7.10 12.27 -3.09
C GLY A 83 -6.44 13.44 -3.81
N SER A 84 -5.18 13.74 -3.47
CA SER A 84 -4.38 14.75 -4.18
C SER A 84 -4.22 14.44 -5.66
N LEU A 85 -4.03 13.17 -6.05
CA LEU A 85 -3.91 12.75 -7.45
C LEU A 85 -5.18 13.05 -8.26
N LYS A 86 -6.36 12.94 -7.64
CA LYS A 86 -7.64 13.29 -8.27
C LYS A 86 -7.81 14.77 -8.51
N SER A 87 -7.38 15.60 -7.55
CA SER A 87 -7.68 17.03 -7.51
C SER A 87 -6.48 17.91 -7.91
N SER A 88 -5.35 17.33 -8.30
CA SER A 88 -4.13 18.07 -8.62
C SER A 88 -4.34 19.03 -9.78
N SER A 89 -3.81 20.24 -9.65
CA SER A 89 -3.64 21.19 -10.75
C SER A 89 -2.51 20.75 -11.70
N VAL A 90 -2.41 21.43 -12.85
CA VAL A 90 -1.31 21.28 -13.81
C VAL A 90 0.05 21.44 -13.12
N ASP A 91 0.22 22.52 -12.36
CA ASP A 91 1.49 22.83 -11.69
C ASP A 91 1.84 21.84 -10.57
N ALA A 92 0.83 21.22 -9.95
CA ALA A 92 1.02 20.27 -8.86
C ALA A 92 1.22 18.81 -9.34
N TRP A 93 0.94 18.52 -10.61
CA TRP A 93 0.82 17.14 -11.11
C TRP A 93 2.05 16.28 -10.84
N GLU A 94 3.24 16.77 -11.20
CA GLU A 94 4.50 16.04 -11.01
C GLU A 94 4.81 15.80 -9.53
N HIS A 95 4.56 16.80 -8.68
CA HIS A 95 4.76 16.67 -7.24
C HIS A 95 3.83 15.61 -6.63
N VAL A 96 2.56 15.64 -7.03
CA VAL A 96 1.54 14.70 -6.54
C VAL A 96 1.82 13.27 -7.01
N LYS A 97 2.21 13.07 -8.28
CA LYS A 97 2.63 11.75 -8.79
C LYS A 97 3.80 11.19 -7.98
N LYS A 98 4.79 12.04 -7.66
CA LYS A 98 5.94 11.64 -6.85
C LYS A 98 5.52 11.23 -5.43
N GLY A 99 4.74 12.07 -4.75
CA GLY A 99 4.26 11.79 -3.40
C GLY A 99 3.41 10.51 -3.32
N PHE A 100 2.51 10.32 -4.29
CA PHE A 100 1.76 9.08 -4.43
C PHE A 100 2.69 7.87 -4.59
N SER A 101 3.66 7.95 -5.52
CA SER A 101 4.60 6.86 -5.78
C SER A 101 5.45 6.50 -4.55
N GLU A 102 5.87 7.50 -3.77
CA GLU A 102 6.59 7.30 -2.52
C GLU A 102 5.71 6.65 -1.45
N SER A 103 4.47 7.11 -1.30
CA SER A 103 3.50 6.51 -0.38
C SER A 103 3.15 5.07 -0.76
N PHE A 104 3.09 4.76 -2.05
CA PHE A 104 2.81 3.40 -2.54
C PHE A 104 3.97 2.43 -2.23
N LYS A 105 5.22 2.91 -2.34
CA LYS A 105 6.40 2.15 -1.86
C LYS A 105 6.38 1.96 -0.34
N ALA A 106 5.99 2.99 0.41
CA ALA A 106 5.97 2.93 1.86
C ALA A 106 4.98 1.87 2.38
N ILE A 107 3.77 1.81 1.80
CA ILE A 107 2.81 0.76 2.17
C ILE A 107 3.27 -0.63 1.75
N HIS A 108 3.89 -0.78 0.59
CA HIS A 108 4.48 -2.04 0.14
C HIS A 108 5.50 -2.55 1.18
N ASN A 109 6.38 -1.66 1.64
CA ASN A 109 7.40 -2.02 2.64
C ASN A 109 6.77 -2.36 4.00
N ALA A 110 5.74 -1.62 4.43
CA ALA A 110 5.02 -1.91 5.67
C ALA A 110 4.30 -3.27 5.60
N TRP A 111 3.68 -3.59 4.47
CA TRP A 111 3.07 -4.90 4.24
C TRP A 111 4.13 -6.01 4.22
N GLY A 112 5.28 -5.75 3.58
CA GLY A 112 6.46 -6.61 3.59
C GLY A 112 6.88 -7.03 4.99
N LYS A 113 7.08 -6.02 5.84
CA LYS A 113 7.44 -6.20 7.24
C LYS A 113 6.37 -6.95 8.03
N ALA A 114 5.09 -6.62 7.82
CA ALA A 114 3.99 -7.28 8.52
C ALA A 114 3.89 -8.77 8.19
N VAL A 115 4.12 -9.14 6.93
CA VAL A 115 4.19 -10.56 6.50
C VAL A 115 5.41 -11.24 7.11
N GLU A 116 6.58 -10.61 7.09
CA GLU A 116 7.82 -11.18 7.64
C GLU A 116 7.71 -11.43 9.15
N GLU A 117 7.20 -10.48 9.93
CA GLU A 117 7.03 -10.63 11.37
C GLU A 117 5.95 -11.68 11.74
N PHE A 118 4.96 -11.88 10.87
CA PHE A 118 3.97 -12.91 11.04
C PHE A 118 4.53 -14.30 10.68
N ASP A 119 5.06 -14.47 9.47
CA ASP A 119 5.52 -15.75 8.93
C ASP A 119 6.83 -16.25 9.59
N SER A 120 7.73 -15.36 10.05
CA SER A 120 8.98 -15.78 10.71
C SER A 120 8.78 -16.28 12.15
N ASN A 121 7.58 -16.11 12.68
CA ASN A 121 7.21 -16.40 14.05
C ASN A 121 6.05 -17.42 14.16
N GLU A 122 5.57 -17.97 13.03
CA GLU A 122 4.74 -19.20 12.95
C GLU A 122 5.61 -20.45 12.93
#